data_AF-A0A1T4UUY8-F1
#
_entry.id   AF-A0A1T4UUY8-F1
#
_cell.length_a   1.000
_cell.length_b   1.000
_cell.length_c   1.000
_cell.angle_alpha   90.00
_cell.angle_beta   90.00
_cell.angle_gamma   90.00
#
_symmetry.space_group_name_H-M   'P 1'
#
loop_
_entity.id
_entity.type
_entity.pdbx_description
1 polymer ?
#
loop_
_entity_poly.entity_id
_entity_poly.type
_entity_poly.pdbx_seq_one_letter_code
_entity_poly.pdbx_strand_id
1 'polypeptide(L)'
;MRLKDSRHEIWGPKAQPVVLEGLMPLSSWIEVKGIDKWYAEFMKIEPNATPWHKLNLQLKADLLADYLLDTQAMLFIDDAHKLTGRKAQIARKCMLSSKLWLVATSDEGRLPPSMRPLVERRNPQRTNLESDVSYDTTKALMWFLVAICVISGAWEVGAVVGGLQMLGSGRRSTRAD
;
A
#
# COMPACT_ATOMS: atom_id res chain seq x y z
N MET A 1 -17.15 5.24 -3.64
CA MET A 1 -16.74 6.45 -2.89
C MET A 1 -15.33 6.21 -2.36
N ARG A 2 -14.34 7.06 -2.66
CA ARG A 2 -12.96 6.85 -2.18
C ARG A 2 -12.75 7.60 -0.86
N LEU A 3 -12.03 7.00 0.10
CA LEU A 3 -11.77 7.60 1.41
C LEU A 3 -11.11 8.99 1.33
N LYS A 4 -10.28 9.23 0.32
CA LYS A 4 -9.63 10.53 0.09
C LYS A 4 -10.60 11.66 -0.25
N ASP A 5 -11.72 11.34 -0.89
CA ASP A 5 -12.72 12.32 -1.34
C ASP A 5 -13.64 12.70 -0.18
N SER A 6 -13.98 11.72 0.68
CA SER A 6 -14.83 11.88 1.86
C SER A 6 -14.06 12.31 3.12
N ARG A 7 -12.79 12.67 2.98
CA ARG A 7 -11.89 12.92 4.13
C ARG A 7 -12.41 14.00 5.09
N HIS A 8 -13.15 14.97 4.56
CA HIS A 8 -13.66 16.10 5.35
C HIS A 8 -14.75 15.68 6.32
N GLU A 9 -15.55 14.68 5.95
CA GLU A 9 -16.61 14.11 6.79
C GLU A 9 -16.03 13.20 7.88
N ILE A 10 -14.94 12.48 7.57
CA ILE A 10 -14.35 11.47 8.46
C ILE A 10 -13.33 12.09 9.43
N TRP A 11 -12.42 12.94 8.93
CA TRP A 11 -11.28 13.48 9.68
C TRP A 11 -11.27 15.01 9.78
N GLY A 12 -12.32 15.68 9.31
CA GLY A 12 -12.47 17.14 9.39
C GLY A 12 -11.76 17.93 8.29
N PRO A 13 -11.79 19.28 8.35
CA PRO A 13 -11.15 20.16 7.37
C PRO A 13 -9.62 20.09 7.49
N LYS A 14 -9.01 19.19 6.72
CA LYS A 14 -7.54 19.05 6.60
C LYS A 14 -7.05 19.54 5.24
N ALA A 15 -5.76 19.90 5.20
CA ALA A 15 -5.04 20.21 3.97
C ALA A 15 -5.12 19.06 2.95
N GLN A 16 -4.75 19.36 1.70
CA GLN A 16 -4.82 18.38 0.62
C GLN A 16 -3.95 17.16 0.94
N PRO A 17 -4.49 15.95 0.85
CA PRO A 17 -3.77 14.75 1.23
C PRO A 17 -2.68 14.43 0.20
N VAL A 18 -1.61 13.79 0.68
CA VAL A 18 -0.60 13.18 -0.18
C VAL A 18 -0.99 11.73 -0.42
N VAL A 19 -0.99 11.30 -1.68
CA VAL A 19 -1.33 9.93 -2.07
C VAL A 19 -0.14 9.30 -2.76
N LEU A 20 0.38 8.22 -2.20
CA LEU A 20 1.51 7.46 -2.71
C LEU A 20 1.01 6.10 -3.20
N GLU A 21 0.81 5.98 -4.51
CA GLU A 21 0.37 4.73 -5.14
C GLU A 21 1.61 3.95 -5.60
N GLY A 22 1.83 2.74 -5.06
CA GLY A 22 3.04 1.95 -5.31
C GLY A 22 3.25 1.60 -6.80
N LEU A 23 2.15 1.31 -7.50
CA LEU A 23 2.14 0.95 -8.93
C LEU A 23 2.38 2.17 -9.84
N MET A 24 1.99 3.37 -9.42
CA MET A 24 2.07 4.56 -10.24
C MET A 24 3.48 5.16 -10.29
N PRO A 25 3.89 5.82 -11.39
CA PRO A 25 5.20 6.47 -11.48
C PRO A 25 5.34 7.59 -10.44
N LEU A 26 6.57 7.94 -10.08
CA LEU A 26 6.86 8.98 -9.07
C LEU A 26 6.27 10.35 -9.43
N SER A 27 6.05 10.62 -10.73
CA SER A 27 5.38 11.83 -11.21
C SER A 27 3.96 11.99 -10.70
N SER A 28 3.22 10.89 -10.52
CA SER A 28 1.87 10.94 -9.98
C SER A 28 1.81 11.40 -8.52
N TRP A 29 2.88 11.16 -7.75
CA TRP A 29 2.91 11.47 -6.32
C TRP A 29 3.02 12.97 -6.04
N ILE A 30 3.52 13.75 -7.01
CA ILE A 30 3.73 15.20 -6.87
C ILE A 30 2.54 16.03 -7.35
N GLU A 31 1.48 15.41 -7.85
CA GLU A 31 0.26 16.08 -8.34
C GLU A 31 -0.69 16.50 -7.19
N VAL A 32 -0.12 17.04 -6.11
CA VAL A 32 -0.86 17.51 -4.94
C VAL A 32 -1.40 18.91 -5.21
N LYS A 33 -2.73 19.08 -5.17
CA LYS A 33 -3.38 20.37 -5.43
C LYS A 33 -2.89 21.43 -4.45
N GLY A 34 -2.34 22.53 -4.98
CA GLY A 34 -1.89 23.66 -4.18
C GLY A 34 -0.50 23.50 -3.55
N ILE A 35 0.26 22.45 -3.88
CA ILE A 35 1.63 22.29 -3.39
C ILE A 35 2.55 23.43 -3.82
N ASP A 36 2.34 23.99 -5.02
CA ASP A 36 3.11 25.13 -5.54
C ASP A 36 2.93 26.38 -4.67
N LYS A 37 1.72 26.58 -4.11
CA LYS A 37 1.41 27.71 -3.23
C LYS A 37 2.11 27.55 -1.88
N TRP A 38 2.03 26.34 -1.30
CA TRP A 38 2.79 26.03 -0.09
C TRP A 38 4.29 26.21 -0.32
N TYR A 39 4.82 25.73 -1.45
CA TYR A 39 6.24 25.86 -1.75
C TYR A 39 6.67 27.32 -1.90
N ALA A 40 5.83 28.18 -2.46
CA ALA A 40 6.09 29.62 -2.53
C ALA A 40 6.16 30.28 -1.14
N GLU A 41 5.38 29.81 -0.17
CA GLU A 41 5.48 30.25 1.23
C GLU A 41 6.73 29.70 1.91
N PHE A 42 7.04 28.42 1.67
CA PHE A 42 8.27 27.77 2.15
C PHE A 42 9.54 28.53 1.71
N MET A 43 9.61 28.97 0.45
CA MET A 43 10.75 29.76 -0.06
C MET A 43 10.91 31.13 0.63
N LYS A 44 9.87 31.70 1.26
CA LYS A 44 10.02 32.94 2.02
C LYS A 44 10.81 32.71 3.31
N ILE A 45 10.74 31.49 3.85
CA ILE A 45 11.44 31.07 5.06
C ILE A 45 12.86 30.61 4.69
N GLU A 46 13.03 29.94 3.55
CA GLU A 46 14.32 29.54 2.98
C GLU A 46 14.64 30.31 1.68
N PRO A 47 15.24 31.52 1.76
CA PRO A 47 15.45 32.38 0.60
C PRO A 47 16.43 31.83 -0.46
N ASN A 48 17.21 30.79 -0.12
CA ASN A 48 18.12 30.11 -1.05
C ASN A 48 17.49 28.89 -1.75
N ALA A 49 16.19 28.64 -1.56
CA ALA A 49 15.50 27.51 -2.16
C ALA A 49 15.35 27.67 -3.68
N THR A 50 15.51 26.56 -4.41
CA THR A 50 15.34 26.53 -5.87
C THR A 50 13.86 26.58 -6.24
N PRO A 51 13.40 27.43 -7.18
CA PRO A 51 12.00 27.50 -7.56
C PRO A 51 11.40 26.15 -7.96
N TRP A 52 10.15 25.89 -7.57
CA TRP A 52 9.48 24.60 -7.76
C TRP A 52 9.58 24.03 -9.19
N HIS A 53 9.40 24.87 -10.21
CA HIS A 53 9.44 24.45 -11.61
C HIS A 53 10.83 23.99 -12.08
N LYS A 54 11.92 24.41 -11.39
CA LYS A 54 13.30 24.00 -11.67
C LYS A 54 13.72 22.73 -10.92
N LEU A 55 12.93 22.29 -9.94
CA LEU A 55 13.23 21.08 -9.20
C LEU A 55 13.03 19.84 -10.06
N ASN A 56 13.98 18.91 -9.99
CA ASN A 56 13.81 17.56 -10.49
C ASN A 56 12.69 16.85 -9.70
N LEU A 57 12.03 15.90 -10.35
CA LEU A 57 11.01 15.03 -9.79
C LEU A 57 11.38 14.40 -8.45
N GLN A 58 12.65 13.96 -8.30
CA GLN A 58 13.12 13.36 -7.05
C GLN A 58 13.10 14.37 -5.89
N LEU A 59 13.60 15.58 -6.13
CA LEU A 59 13.61 16.65 -5.14
C LEU A 59 12.18 17.07 -4.77
N LYS A 60 11.28 17.16 -5.75
CA LYS A 60 9.85 17.41 -5.50
C LYS A 60 9.23 16.34 -4.60
N ALA A 61 9.56 15.08 -4.84
CA ALA A 61 9.05 13.98 -4.04
C ALA A 61 9.64 13.95 -2.62
N ASP A 62 10.90 14.38 -2.43
CA ASP A 62 11.50 14.50 -1.10
C ASP A 62 10.85 15.59 -0.23
N LEU A 63 10.36 16.66 -0.87
CA LEU A 63 9.64 17.77 -0.24
C LEU A 63 8.23 17.39 0.22
N LEU A 64 7.67 16.26 -0.25
CA LEU A 64 6.36 15.79 0.23
C LEU A 64 6.38 15.52 1.74
N ALA A 65 7.51 15.08 2.29
CA ALA A 65 7.65 14.86 3.72
C ALA A 65 7.60 16.19 4.50
N ASP A 66 8.18 17.26 3.96
CA ASP A 66 8.21 18.57 4.59
C ASP A 66 6.82 19.23 4.48
N TYR A 67 6.16 19.07 3.32
CA TYR A 67 4.74 19.44 3.15
C TYR A 67 3.83 18.77 4.19
N LEU A 68 3.98 17.46 4.39
CA LEU A 68 3.19 16.71 5.37
C LEU A 68 3.45 17.17 6.81
N LEU A 69 4.69 17.56 7.12
CA LEU A 69 5.07 18.07 8.42
C LEU A 69 4.42 19.43 8.70
N ASP A 70 4.52 20.36 7.76
CA ASP A 70 4.03 21.74 7.93
C ASP A 70 2.50 21.79 7.95
N THR A 71 1.87 21.08 7.02
CA THR A 71 0.41 21.17 6.81
C THR A 71 -0.39 20.20 7.67
N GLN A 72 0.28 19.22 8.30
CA GLN A 72 -0.35 18.11 9.00
C GLN A 72 -1.39 17.38 8.12
N ALA A 73 -1.19 17.41 6.80
CA ALA A 73 -2.02 16.72 5.83
C ALA A 73 -1.99 15.20 6.07
N MET A 74 -3.03 14.52 5.58
CA MET A 74 -3.09 13.06 5.68
C MET A 74 -2.25 12.42 4.59
N LEU A 75 -1.61 11.30 4.94
CA LEU A 75 -0.86 10.47 4.00
C LEU A 75 -1.66 9.20 3.67
N PHE A 76 -1.93 8.98 2.40
CA PHE A 76 -2.45 7.70 1.89
C PHE A 76 -1.33 6.97 1.17
N ILE A 77 -1.14 5.70 1.49
CA ILE A 77 -0.22 4.82 0.79
C ILE A 77 -1.03 3.65 0.26
N ASP A 78 -1.07 3.51 -1.06
CA ASP A 78 -1.73 2.38 -1.72
C ASP A 78 -0.70 1.43 -2.31
N ASP A 79 -1.06 0.14 -2.41
CA ASP A 79 -0.17 -0.93 -2.85
C ASP A 79 1.21 -0.92 -2.17
N ALA A 80 1.24 -0.74 -0.84
CA ALA A 80 2.49 -0.54 -0.11
C ALA A 80 3.48 -1.70 -0.27
N HIS A 81 2.99 -2.92 -0.54
CA HIS A 81 3.78 -4.10 -0.86
C HIS A 81 4.58 -4.01 -2.17
N LYS A 82 4.25 -3.06 -3.05
CA LYS A 82 4.97 -2.76 -4.31
C LYS A 82 6.03 -1.67 -4.15
N LEU A 83 6.11 -1.02 -2.98
CA LEU A 83 7.11 0.01 -2.72
C LEU A 83 8.50 -0.61 -2.58
N THR A 84 9.40 -0.25 -3.48
CA THR A 84 10.80 -0.70 -3.46
C THR A 84 11.76 0.47 -3.73
N GLY A 85 13.04 0.27 -3.39
CA GLY A 85 14.10 1.23 -3.68
C GLY A 85 13.80 2.66 -3.22
N ARG A 86 13.92 3.63 -4.14
CA ARG A 86 13.74 5.07 -3.86
C ARG A 86 12.32 5.42 -3.41
N LYS A 87 11.30 4.80 -4.02
CA LYS A 87 9.89 5.02 -3.64
C LYS A 87 9.65 4.62 -2.19
N ALA A 88 10.20 3.48 -1.76
CA ALA A 88 10.09 3.04 -0.36
C ALA A 88 10.80 3.98 0.62
N GLN A 89 11.94 4.56 0.23
CA GLN A 89 12.65 5.56 1.05
C GLN A 89 11.83 6.84 1.22
N ILE A 90 11.25 7.36 0.13
CA ILE A 90 10.42 8.57 0.14
C ILE A 90 9.14 8.33 0.95
N ALA A 91 8.46 7.19 0.72
CA ALA A 91 7.27 6.81 1.48
C ALA A 91 7.56 6.71 2.98
N ARG A 92 8.70 6.11 3.36
CA ARG A 92 9.16 6.05 4.75
C ARG A 92 9.37 7.45 5.35
N LYS A 93 10.01 8.38 4.61
CA LYS A 93 10.20 9.77 5.07
C LYS A 93 8.84 10.45 5.29
N CYS A 94 7.91 10.27 4.34
CA CYS A 94 6.54 10.79 4.45
C CYS A 94 5.80 10.23 5.68
N MET A 95 5.91 8.92 5.94
CA MET A 95 5.29 8.30 7.13
C MET A 95 5.81 8.89 8.44
N LEU A 96 7.12 9.17 8.52
CA LEU A 96 7.74 9.76 9.70
C LEU A 96 7.25 11.19 9.95
N SER A 97 7.09 11.99 8.90
CA SER A 97 6.61 13.37 9.00
C SER A 97 5.10 13.50 9.20
N SER A 98 4.32 12.53 8.71
CA SER A 98 2.87 12.56 8.80
C SER A 98 2.36 12.19 10.20
N LYS A 99 1.36 12.93 10.70
CA LYS A 99 0.69 12.60 11.97
C LYS A 99 -0.34 11.48 11.82
N LEU A 100 -1.03 11.45 10.69
CA LEU A 100 -2.07 10.47 10.36
C LEU A 100 -1.79 9.90 8.97
N TRP A 101 -1.70 8.59 8.89
CA TRP A 101 -1.49 7.87 7.64
C TRP A 101 -2.43 6.67 7.55
N LEU A 102 -2.81 6.33 6.32
CA LEU A 102 -3.58 5.14 5.97
C LEU A 102 -2.79 4.36 4.93
N VAL A 103 -2.53 3.09 5.22
CA VAL A 103 -1.70 2.22 4.39
C VAL A 103 -2.53 1.02 3.95
N ALA A 104 -2.67 0.85 2.64
CA ALA A 104 -3.22 -0.35 2.03
C ALA A 104 -2.08 -1.26 1.54
N THR A 105 -2.17 -2.54 1.88
CA THR A 105 -1.21 -3.57 1.48
C THR A 105 -1.95 -4.88 1.26
N SER A 106 -1.46 -5.74 0.36
CA SER A 106 -2.03 -7.07 0.16
C SER A 106 -1.87 -7.97 1.38
N ASP A 107 -0.79 -7.75 2.13
CA ASP A 107 -0.41 -8.52 3.32
C ASP A 107 0.54 -7.67 4.17
N GLU A 108 0.38 -7.66 5.49
CA GLU A 108 1.27 -6.98 6.43
C GLU A 108 2.71 -7.53 6.32
N GLY A 109 2.85 -8.84 6.08
CA GLY A 109 4.14 -9.49 5.88
C GLY A 109 4.87 -9.08 4.59
N ARG A 110 4.15 -8.50 3.61
CA ARG A 110 4.74 -8.00 2.36
C ARG A 110 5.11 -6.52 2.42
N LEU A 111 4.88 -5.84 3.55
CA LEU A 111 5.34 -4.47 3.72
C LEU A 111 6.88 -4.39 3.62
N PRO A 112 7.42 -3.30 3.04
CA PRO A 112 8.86 -3.09 2.97
C PRO A 112 9.50 -3.15 4.37
N PRO A 113 10.65 -3.82 4.53
CA PRO A 113 11.33 -3.93 5.82
C PRO A 113 11.64 -2.58 6.48
N SER A 114 11.79 -1.52 5.69
CA SER A 114 12.07 -0.17 6.17
C SER A 114 10.84 0.54 6.77
N MET A 115 9.63 0.13 6.37
CA MET A 115 8.36 0.70 6.83
C MET A 115 7.74 -0.12 7.97
N ARG A 116 7.97 -1.44 7.98
CA ARG A 116 7.40 -2.35 8.98
C ARG A 116 7.64 -1.90 10.44
N PRO A 117 8.85 -1.47 10.85
CA PRO A 117 9.07 -0.98 12.21
C PRO A 117 8.25 0.28 12.54
N LEU A 118 7.92 1.11 11.55
CA LEU A 118 7.10 2.31 11.78
C LEU A 118 5.64 1.94 12.09
N VAL A 119 5.13 0.94 11.37
CA VAL A 119 3.79 0.39 11.59
C VAL A 119 3.72 -0.28 12.95
N GLU A 120 4.67 -1.17 13.26
CA GLU A 120 4.69 -1.91 14.54
C GLU A 120 4.80 -0.97 15.75
N ARG A 121 5.68 0.05 15.69
CA ARG A 121 5.86 1.01 16.80
C ARG A 121 4.63 1.84 17.11
N ARG A 122 3.79 2.13 16.11
CA ARG A 122 2.59 2.98 16.27
C ARG A 122 1.34 2.19 16.66
N ASN A 123 1.41 0.86 16.64
CA ASN A 123 0.29 -0.06 16.88
C ASN A 123 -1.05 0.41 16.26
N PRO A 124 -1.11 0.55 14.93
CA PRO A 124 -2.27 1.12 14.24
C PRO A 124 -3.49 0.20 14.31
N GLN A 125 -4.67 0.78 14.08
CA GLN A 125 -5.87 0.02 13.81
C GLN A 125 -5.68 -0.77 12.51
N ARG A 126 -5.83 -2.10 12.60
CA ARG A 126 -5.75 -3.02 11.46
C ARG A 126 -7.16 -3.42 11.07
N THR A 127 -7.49 -3.23 9.81
CA THR A 127 -8.76 -3.70 9.23
C THR A 127 -8.41 -4.63 8.09
N ASN A 128 -8.65 -5.93 8.29
CA ASN A 128 -8.52 -6.88 7.21
C ASN A 128 -9.76 -6.76 6.33
N LEU A 129 -9.55 -6.28 5.11
CA LEU A 129 -10.55 -6.35 4.08
C LEU A 129 -10.50 -7.78 3.55
N GLU A 130 -11.19 -8.69 4.23
CA GLU A 130 -11.46 -10.02 3.70
C GLU A 130 -12.35 -9.85 2.47
N SER A 131 -11.75 -9.60 1.32
CA SER A 131 -12.32 -10.13 0.10
C SER A 131 -12.05 -11.62 0.16
N ASP A 132 -12.99 -12.37 0.72
CA ASP A 132 -13.14 -13.79 0.43
C ASP A 132 -13.44 -13.91 -1.07
N VAL A 133 -12.39 -13.75 -1.87
CA VAL A 133 -12.41 -14.16 -3.26
C VAL A 133 -12.52 -15.68 -3.20
N SER A 134 -13.44 -16.23 -3.97
CA SER A 134 -13.82 -17.64 -4.13
C SER A 134 -12.67 -18.62 -4.46
N TYR A 135 -11.41 -18.23 -4.29
CA TYR A 135 -10.23 -19.07 -4.36
C TYR A 135 -10.18 -20.14 -3.26
N ASP A 136 -10.74 -19.91 -2.07
CA ASP A 136 -10.89 -20.98 -1.07
C ASP A 136 -11.98 -21.98 -1.46
N THR A 137 -12.99 -21.55 -2.24
CA THR A 137 -13.97 -22.47 -2.84
C THR A 137 -13.30 -23.44 -3.82
N THR A 138 -12.29 -23.02 -4.57
CA THR A 138 -11.54 -23.92 -5.46
C THR A 138 -10.80 -25.01 -4.69
N LYS A 139 -10.20 -24.67 -3.54
CA LYS A 139 -9.56 -25.68 -2.67
C LYS A 139 -10.60 -26.62 -2.07
N ALA A 140 -11.72 -26.10 -1.60
CA ALA A 140 -12.83 -26.90 -1.08
C ALA A 140 -13.40 -27.85 -2.16
N LEU A 141 -13.55 -27.36 -3.40
CA LEU A 141 -13.99 -28.15 -4.56
C LEU A 141 -13.00 -29.27 -4.90
N MET A 142 -11.69 -28.99 -4.87
CA MET A 142 -10.65 -30.00 -5.12
C MET A 142 -10.68 -31.10 -4.06
N TRP A 143 -10.81 -30.75 -2.78
CA TRP A 143 -10.96 -31.74 -1.71
C TRP A 143 -12.27 -32.51 -1.80
N PHE A 144 -13.35 -31.86 -2.23
CA PHE A 144 -14.63 -32.52 -2.49
C PHE A 144 -14.55 -33.53 -3.65
N LEU A 145 -13.85 -33.18 -4.74
CA LEU A 145 -13.58 -34.11 -5.85
C LEU A 145 -12.71 -35.30 -5.40
N VAL A 146 -11.69 -35.06 -4.58
CA VAL A 146 -10.89 -36.14 -3.97
C VAL A 146 -11.78 -37.06 -3.14
N ALA A 147 -12.68 -36.51 -2.33
CA ALA A 147 -13.61 -37.30 -1.53
C ALA A 147 -14.56 -38.15 -2.40
N ILE A 148 -15.09 -37.60 -3.51
CA ILE A 148 -15.92 -38.37 -4.46
C ILE A 148 -15.12 -39.52 -5.09
N CYS A 149 -13.89 -39.27 -5.55
CA CYS A 149 -13.05 -40.31 -6.15
C CYS A 149 -12.74 -41.46 -5.17
N VAL A 150 -12.55 -41.14 -3.89
CA VAL A 150 -12.34 -42.15 -2.84
C VAL A 150 -13.63 -42.97 -2.61
N ILE A 151 -14.79 -42.31 -2.52
CA ILE A 151 -16.08 -42.99 -2.31
C ILE A 151 -16.48 -43.86 -3.51
N SER A 152 -16.16 -43.42 -4.74
CA SER A 152 -16.47 -44.16 -5.97
C SER A 152 -15.51 -45.34 -6.25
N GLY A 153 -14.58 -45.64 -5.33
CA GLY A 153 -13.61 -46.73 -5.49
C GLY A 153 -12.43 -46.41 -6.43
N ALA A 154 -12.30 -45.16 -6.91
CA ALA A 154 -11.20 -44.68 -7.74
C ALA A 154 -10.08 -44.07 -6.88
N TRP A 155 -9.63 -44.82 -5.87
CA TRP A 155 -8.68 -44.38 -4.84
C TRP A 155 -7.32 -43.94 -5.42
N GLU A 156 -6.89 -44.56 -6.53
CA GLU A 156 -5.66 -44.22 -7.26
C GLU A 156 -5.70 -42.80 -7.83
N VAL A 157 -6.84 -42.39 -8.40
CA VAL A 157 -7.05 -41.05 -8.95
C VAL A 157 -7.13 -40.00 -7.85
N GLY A 158 -7.84 -40.31 -6.75
CA GLY A 158 -7.91 -39.45 -5.57
C GLY A 158 -6.55 -39.18 -4.95
N ALA A 159 -5.67 -40.19 -4.87
CA ALA A 159 -4.32 -40.06 -4.34
C ALA A 159 -3.43 -39.14 -5.20
N VAL A 160 -3.51 -39.27 -6.53
CA VAL A 160 -2.75 -38.41 -7.46
C VAL A 160 -3.22 -36.96 -7.39
N VAL A 161 -4.53 -36.72 -7.42
CA VAL A 161 -5.10 -35.36 -7.36
C VAL A 161 -4.84 -34.69 -6.01
N GLY A 162 -4.99 -35.43 -4.90
CA GLY A 162 -4.68 -34.93 -3.56
C GLY A 162 -3.19 -34.63 -3.37
N GLY A 163 -2.31 -35.48 -3.90
CA GLY A 163 -0.86 -35.26 -3.88
C GLY A 163 -0.45 -34.02 -4.67
N LEU A 164 -0.98 -33.83 -5.87
CA LEU A 164 -0.73 -32.63 -6.69
C LEU A 164 -1.25 -31.36 -6.01
N GLN A 165 -2.43 -31.42 -5.39
CA GLN A 165 -2.98 -30.29 -4.63
C GLN A 165 -2.10 -29.93 -3.42
N MET A 166 -1.60 -30.92 -2.68
CA MET A 166 -0.68 -30.68 -1.57
C MET A 166 0.63 -30.04 -2.03
N LEU A 167 1.22 -30.50 -3.14
CA LEU A 167 2.43 -29.93 -3.72
C LEU A 167 2.21 -28.51 -4.27
N GLY A 168 1.02 -28.22 -4.81
CA GLY A 168 0.66 -26.91 -5.35
C GLY A 168 0.27 -25.87 -4.30
N SER A 169 -0.09 -26.28 -3.09
CA SER A 169 -0.62 -25.41 -2.01
C SER A 169 0.42 -24.62 -1.20
N GLY A 170 1.68 -24.60 -1.63
CA GLY A 170 2.74 -23.85 -0.94
C GLY A 170 2.33 -22.39 -0.69
N ARG A 171 2.61 -21.86 0.51
CA ARG A 171 2.21 -20.53 1.01
C ARG A 171 2.63 -19.32 0.13
N ARG A 172 3.27 -19.56 -1.01
CA ARG A 172 3.81 -18.60 -1.98
C ARG A 172 3.44 -18.87 -3.45
N SER A 173 2.79 -19.99 -3.80
CA SER A 173 2.55 -20.35 -5.20
C SER A 173 1.35 -19.64 -5.85
N THR A 174 0.43 -19.07 -5.05
CA THR A 174 -0.90 -18.63 -5.51
C THR A 174 -1.09 -17.12 -5.59
N ARG A 175 -0.09 -16.32 -5.24
CA ARG A 175 -0.18 -14.85 -5.38
C ARG A 175 0.54 -14.44 -6.66
N ALA A 176 -0.22 -14.33 -7.76
CA ALA A 176 0.20 -13.52 -8.89
C ALA A 176 0.40 -12.08 -8.39
N ASP A 177 1.54 -11.49 -8.77
CA ASP A 177 1.93 -10.14 -8.36
C ASP A 177 0.93 -9.08 -8.81
#